data_AF-A0A7G8E2K4-F1
#
_entry.id   AF-A0A7G8E2K4-F1
#
_cell.length_a   1.000
_cell.length_b   1.000
_cell.length_c   1.000
_cell.angle_alpha   90.00
_cell.angle_beta   90.00
_cell.angle_gamma   90.00
#
_symmetry.space_group_name_H-M   'P 1'
#
loop_
_entity.id
_entity.type
_entity.pdbx_description
1 polymer ?
#
loop_
_entity_poly.entity_id
_entity_poly.type
_entity_poly.pdbx_seq_one_letter_code
_entity_poly.pdbx_strand_id
1 'polypeptide(L)'
;MTTPPAPTHRPRPQQATARVTTPYRARAPRPCSPHAAADALVVEHLPFAAKVAANYARRTGHPREDLEQLAAIGLIKASRRYDRRHRPGRSPNHFIAYARPFVNGEITHYLRDKGFLISVPGRWRELHARGQKLLREGQPLAEMLGRLGISADRWREITQACSVRVVAFPVTSPAESD
;
A
#
# COMPACT_ATOMS: atom_id res chain seq x y z
N MET A 1 73.48 -10.88 -53.21
CA MET A 1 73.03 -11.99 -52.33
C MET A 1 73.41 -11.64 -50.91
N THR A 2 72.51 -11.07 -50.12
CA THR A 2 72.68 -10.98 -48.65
C THR A 2 71.30 -10.84 -48.01
N THR A 3 70.76 -11.96 -47.53
CA THR A 3 69.49 -12.05 -46.82
C THR A 3 69.63 -11.39 -45.44
N PRO A 4 68.70 -10.55 -44.97
CA PRO A 4 68.76 -10.06 -43.59
C PRO A 4 68.41 -11.20 -42.62
N PRO A 5 69.07 -11.29 -41.46
CA PRO A 5 68.89 -12.39 -40.52
C PRO A 5 67.54 -12.33 -39.80
N ALA A 6 66.98 -13.52 -39.51
CA ALA A 6 65.71 -13.69 -38.83
C ALA A 6 65.72 -13.08 -37.41
N PRO A 7 64.59 -12.53 -36.92
CA PRO A 7 64.52 -11.93 -35.59
C PRO A 7 64.65 -13.01 -34.50
N THR A 8 65.73 -12.93 -33.72
CA THR A 8 65.92 -13.71 -32.49
C THR A 8 64.95 -13.25 -31.41
N HIS A 9 63.96 -14.09 -31.09
CA HIS A 9 63.03 -13.87 -29.99
C HIS A 9 63.73 -14.03 -28.62
N ARG A 10 64.03 -12.92 -27.94
CA ARG A 10 64.42 -12.95 -26.52
C ARG A 10 63.20 -13.29 -25.66
N PRO A 11 63.23 -14.32 -24.80
CA PRO A 11 62.12 -14.57 -23.89
C PRO A 11 62.01 -13.42 -22.89
N ARG A 12 60.78 -12.92 -22.73
CA ARG A 12 60.41 -11.87 -21.77
C ARG A 12 60.69 -12.38 -20.35
N PRO A 13 61.35 -11.62 -19.46
CA PRO A 13 61.54 -12.06 -18.09
C PRO A 13 60.16 -12.23 -17.43
N GLN A 14 59.91 -13.42 -16.88
CA GLN A 14 58.74 -13.71 -16.05
C GLN A 14 58.82 -12.82 -14.81
N GLN A 15 58.14 -11.69 -14.84
CA GLN A 15 57.85 -10.95 -13.63
C GLN A 15 56.89 -11.83 -12.82
N ALA A 16 57.40 -12.45 -11.77
CA ALA A 16 56.60 -13.12 -10.78
C ALA A 16 55.56 -12.11 -10.27
N THR A 17 54.31 -12.26 -10.70
CA THR A 17 53.20 -11.49 -10.14
C THR A 17 53.11 -11.90 -8.69
N ALA A 18 53.62 -11.06 -7.78
CA ALA A 18 53.32 -11.19 -6.37
C ALA A 18 51.80 -11.26 -6.27
N ARG A 19 51.26 -12.41 -5.84
CA ARG A 19 49.84 -12.53 -5.52
C ARG A 19 49.59 -11.50 -4.44
N VAL A 20 48.96 -10.39 -4.81
CA VAL A 20 48.41 -9.44 -3.87
C VAL A 20 47.29 -10.20 -3.18
N THR A 21 47.61 -10.89 -2.09
CA THR A 21 46.65 -11.33 -1.10
C THR A 21 46.14 -10.08 -0.41
N THR A 22 45.24 -9.36 -1.08
CA THR A 22 44.40 -8.38 -0.42
C THR A 22 43.66 -9.16 0.65
N PRO A 23 43.90 -8.92 1.96
CA PRO A 23 43.09 -9.58 2.97
C PRO A 23 41.65 -9.18 2.66
N TYR A 24 40.76 -10.16 2.61
CA TYR A 24 39.32 -9.94 2.57
C TYR A 24 38.99 -9.07 3.79
N ARG A 25 38.97 -7.74 3.60
CA ARG A 25 38.47 -6.80 4.61
C ARG A 25 37.04 -7.24 4.82
N ALA A 26 36.75 -7.76 6.02
CA ALA A 26 35.40 -7.98 6.48
C ALA A 26 34.59 -6.76 6.06
N ARG A 27 33.63 -6.95 5.14
CA ARG A 27 32.76 -5.87 4.68
C ARG A 27 32.23 -5.20 5.94
N ALA A 28 32.50 -3.90 6.10
CA ALA A 28 31.86 -3.11 7.12
C ALA A 28 30.35 -3.43 7.06
N PRO A 29 29.68 -3.65 8.20
CA PRO A 29 28.24 -3.92 8.20
C PRO A 29 27.58 -2.87 7.31
N ARG A 30 26.77 -3.33 6.34
CA ARG A 30 26.06 -2.43 5.44
C ARG A 30 25.39 -1.36 6.31
N PRO A 31 25.51 -0.06 6.00
CA PRO A 31 24.82 0.96 6.77
C PRO A 31 23.36 0.53 6.87
N CYS A 32 22.85 0.41 8.10
CA CYS A 32 21.43 0.12 8.33
C CYS A 32 20.64 1.03 7.40
N SER A 33 19.66 0.45 6.69
CA SER A 33 18.74 1.23 5.85
C SER A 33 18.38 2.53 6.59
N PRO A 34 18.41 3.70 5.93
CA PRO A 34 18.01 4.95 6.58
C PRO A 34 16.59 4.87 7.16
N HIS A 35 15.82 3.85 6.77
CA HIS A 35 14.48 3.56 7.26
C HIS A 35 14.39 2.39 8.24
N ALA A 36 15.49 1.79 8.69
CA ALA A 36 15.46 0.59 9.55
C ALA A 36 14.60 0.79 10.82
N ALA A 37 14.68 1.96 11.46
CA ALA A 37 13.84 2.28 12.63
C ALA A 37 12.35 2.47 12.26
N ALA A 38 12.06 2.99 11.07
CA ALA A 38 10.70 3.15 10.56
C ALA A 38 10.11 1.80 10.13
N ASP A 39 10.91 0.92 9.55
CA ASP A 39 10.51 -0.43 9.14
C ASP A 39 10.19 -1.28 10.38
N ALA A 40 11.00 -1.18 11.44
CA ALA A 40 10.70 -1.83 12.72
C ALA A 40 9.36 -1.38 13.33
N LEU A 41 9.06 -0.08 13.28
CA LEU A 41 7.76 0.47 13.69
C LEU A 41 6.60 -0.09 12.87
N VAL A 42 6.79 -0.29 11.56
CA VAL A 42 5.75 -0.86 10.70
C VAL A 42 5.44 -2.28 11.15
N VAL A 43 6.47 -3.12 11.29
CA VAL A 43 6.30 -4.54 11.68
C VAL A 43 5.60 -4.65 13.04
N GLU A 44 6.00 -3.84 14.03
CA GLU A 44 5.39 -3.80 15.36
C GLU A 44 3.89 -3.49 15.31
N HIS A 45 3.45 -2.65 14.38
CA HIS A 45 2.08 -2.13 14.33
C HIS A 45 1.24 -2.67 13.16
N LEU A 46 1.71 -3.69 12.43
CA LEU A 46 0.92 -4.40 11.42
C LEU A 46 -0.42 -4.93 11.97
N PRO A 47 -0.52 -5.52 13.18
CA PRO A 47 -1.80 -5.98 13.72
C PRO A 47 -2.83 -4.86 13.90
N PHE A 48 -2.36 -3.64 14.19
CA PHE A 48 -3.22 -2.46 14.28
C PHE A 48 -3.80 -2.10 12.90
N ALA A 49 -2.96 -2.05 11.86
CA ALA A 49 -3.38 -1.79 10.49
C ALA A 49 -4.38 -2.86 10.01
N ALA A 50 -4.10 -4.14 10.28
CA ALA A 50 -4.99 -5.25 9.94
C ALA A 50 -6.36 -5.15 10.64
N LYS A 51 -6.38 -4.78 11.93
CA LYS A 51 -7.64 -4.55 12.66
C LYS A 51 -8.46 -3.40 12.07
N VAL A 52 -7.81 -2.33 11.63
CA VAL A 52 -8.49 -1.22 10.94
C VAL A 52 -9.05 -1.69 9.60
N ALA A 53 -8.25 -2.36 8.77
CA ALA A 53 -8.67 -2.91 7.49
C ALA A 53 -9.86 -3.87 7.63
N ALA A 54 -9.83 -4.79 8.59
CA ALA A 54 -10.93 -5.72 8.85
C ALA A 54 -12.25 -5.02 9.22
N ASN A 55 -12.17 -3.89 9.94
CA ASN A 55 -13.36 -3.08 10.23
C ASN A 55 -13.94 -2.42 8.97
N TYR A 56 -13.08 -1.94 8.07
CA TYR A 56 -13.54 -1.40 6.78
C TYR A 56 -14.08 -2.50 5.88
N ALA A 57 -13.44 -3.68 5.82
CA ALA A 57 -13.91 -4.82 5.03
C ALA A 57 -15.34 -5.21 5.42
N ARG A 58 -15.59 -5.37 6.73
CA ARG A 58 -16.94 -5.68 7.25
C ARG A 58 -18.01 -4.65 6.91
N ARG A 59 -17.64 -3.36 6.82
CA ARG A 59 -18.58 -2.26 6.54
C ARG A 59 -18.80 -2.01 5.05
N THR A 60 -17.81 -2.31 4.23
CA THR A 60 -17.77 -1.91 2.81
C THR A 60 -17.88 -3.08 1.84
N GLY A 61 -17.68 -4.31 2.32
CA GLY A 61 -17.69 -5.53 1.51
C GLY A 61 -16.47 -5.71 0.60
N HIS A 62 -15.45 -4.85 0.71
CA HIS A 62 -14.23 -4.97 -0.09
C HIS A 62 -13.32 -6.09 0.44
N PRO A 63 -12.47 -6.67 -0.43
CA PRO A 63 -11.52 -7.70 -0.04
C PRO A 63 -10.65 -7.25 1.12
N ARG A 64 -10.53 -8.09 2.13
CA ARG A 64 -9.80 -7.74 3.35
C ARG A 64 -8.32 -7.52 3.05
N GLU A 65 -7.76 -8.38 2.21
CA GLU A 65 -6.36 -8.42 1.80
C GLU A 65 -5.95 -7.11 1.13
N ASP A 66 -6.79 -6.59 0.22
CA ASP A 66 -6.55 -5.31 -0.45
C ASP A 66 -6.54 -4.14 0.55
N LEU A 67 -7.51 -4.14 1.49
CA LEU A 67 -7.57 -3.10 2.52
C LEU A 67 -6.42 -3.19 3.51
N GLU A 68 -5.91 -4.40 3.80
CA GLU A 68 -4.73 -4.60 4.64
C GLU A 68 -3.47 -4.03 3.98
N GLN A 69 -3.31 -4.21 2.67
CA GLN A 69 -2.21 -3.60 1.92
C GLN A 69 -2.27 -2.07 1.97
N LEU A 70 -3.44 -1.49 1.75
CA LEU A 70 -3.65 -0.04 1.85
C LEU A 70 -3.37 0.48 3.26
N ALA A 71 -3.80 -0.25 4.28
CA ALA A 71 -3.53 0.06 5.66
C ALA A 71 -2.02 0.03 5.96
N ALA A 72 -1.29 -0.96 5.42
CA ALA A 72 0.15 -1.07 5.54
C ALA A 72 0.88 0.09 4.85
N ILE A 73 0.44 0.52 3.66
CA ILE A 73 0.98 1.70 2.97
C ILE A 73 0.83 2.96 3.85
N GLY A 74 -0.35 3.14 4.47
CA GLY A 74 -0.59 4.25 5.38
C GLY A 74 0.33 4.21 6.61
N LEU A 75 0.54 3.01 7.15
CA LEU A 75 1.45 2.78 8.27
C LEU A 75 2.90 3.11 7.93
N ILE A 76 3.37 2.72 6.73
CA ILE A 76 4.72 3.06 6.23
C ILE A 76 4.87 4.57 6.06
N LYS A 77 3.86 5.26 5.51
CA LYS A 77 3.87 6.72 5.37
C LYS A 77 3.95 7.41 6.73
N ALA A 78 3.24 6.89 7.73
CA ALA A 78 3.28 7.40 9.09
C ALA A 78 4.63 7.14 9.77
N SER A 79 5.18 5.93 9.68
CA SER A 79 6.44 5.57 10.34
C SER A 79 7.63 6.40 9.84
N ARG A 80 7.68 6.66 8.52
CA ARG A 80 8.75 7.48 7.91
C ARG A 80 8.71 8.95 8.34
N ARG A 81 7.55 9.47 8.74
CA ARG A 81 7.36 10.88 9.17
C ARG A 81 7.36 11.03 10.69
N TYR A 82 7.32 9.93 11.42
CA TYR A 82 7.23 9.95 12.88
C TYR A 82 8.61 10.24 13.50
N ASP A 83 8.77 11.43 14.06
CA ASP A 83 9.99 11.78 14.80
C ASP A 83 9.91 11.32 16.27
N ARG A 84 10.74 10.33 16.60
CA ARG A 84 10.88 9.79 17.98
C ARG A 84 11.63 10.75 18.91
N ARG A 85 12.49 11.63 18.38
CA ARG A 85 13.35 12.51 19.20
C ARG A 85 12.56 13.61 19.91
N HIS A 86 11.51 14.11 19.26
CA HIS A 86 10.62 15.12 19.83
C HIS A 86 9.64 14.55 20.87
N ARG A 87 9.67 13.24 21.14
CA ARG A 87 8.75 12.62 22.09
C ARG A 87 9.40 11.47 22.88
N PRO A 88 10.44 11.74 23.70
CA PRO A 88 11.07 10.72 24.54
C PRO A 88 10.10 10.28 25.65
N GLY A 89 10.05 8.97 25.94
CA GLY A 89 9.41 8.44 27.15
C GLY A 89 7.92 8.09 27.08
N ARG A 90 7.28 8.00 25.90
CA ARG A 90 5.85 7.65 25.80
C ARG A 90 5.57 6.25 25.26
N SER A 91 4.57 5.61 25.87
CA SER A 91 3.97 4.31 25.56
C SER A 91 3.73 4.08 24.05
N PRO A 92 3.78 2.82 23.57
CA PRO A 92 3.47 2.42 22.17
C PRO A 92 2.17 3.01 21.60
N ASN A 93 1.19 3.31 22.46
CA ASN A 93 -0.09 3.89 22.08
C ASN A 93 0.01 5.27 21.40
N HIS A 94 1.12 6.00 21.58
CA HIS A 94 1.30 7.32 20.96
C HIS A 94 1.45 7.23 19.44
N PHE A 95 2.16 6.21 18.95
CA PHE A 95 2.34 6.02 17.51
C PHE A 95 1.03 5.63 16.84
N ILE A 96 0.22 4.76 17.46
CA ILE A 96 -1.09 4.37 16.95
C ILE A 96 -2.00 5.59 16.74
N ALA A 97 -2.07 6.48 17.72
CA ALA A 97 -2.87 7.71 17.61
C ALA A 97 -2.41 8.60 16.44
N TYR A 98 -1.09 8.70 16.24
CA TYR A 98 -0.50 9.45 15.13
C TYR A 98 -0.73 8.79 13.77
N ALA A 99 -0.59 7.46 13.69
CA ALA A 99 -0.67 6.70 12.44
C ALA A 99 -2.11 6.50 11.94
N ARG A 100 -3.10 6.52 12.85
CA ARG A 100 -4.51 6.28 12.51
C ARG A 100 -5.06 7.14 11.36
N PRO A 101 -4.86 8.48 11.29
CA PRO A 101 -5.29 9.26 10.14
C PRO A 101 -4.63 8.84 8.82
N PHE A 102 -3.38 8.38 8.83
CA PHE A 102 -2.71 7.89 7.62
C PHE A 102 -3.31 6.58 7.15
N VAL A 103 -3.47 5.61 8.05
CA VAL A 103 -4.07 4.30 7.75
C VAL A 103 -5.50 4.47 7.22
N ASN A 104 -6.33 5.24 7.93
CA ASN A 104 -7.70 5.52 7.48
C ASN A 104 -7.72 6.30 6.15
N GLY A 105 -6.79 7.24 5.98
CA GLY A 105 -6.67 8.06 4.78
C GLY A 105 -6.45 7.21 3.53
N GLU A 106 -5.46 6.31 3.54
CA GLU A 106 -5.19 5.43 2.39
C GLU A 106 -6.40 4.56 2.03
N ILE A 107 -7.05 3.95 3.03
CA ILE A 107 -8.25 3.13 2.81
C ILE A 107 -9.39 3.99 2.22
N THR A 108 -9.66 5.16 2.81
CA THR A 108 -10.78 6.01 2.37
C THR A 108 -10.53 6.65 1.00
N HIS A 109 -9.29 7.00 0.66
CA HIS A 109 -8.93 7.45 -0.70
C HIS A 109 -9.17 6.34 -1.72
N TYR A 110 -8.72 5.11 -1.45
CA TYR A 110 -9.00 3.97 -2.32
C TYR A 110 -10.51 3.75 -2.50
N LEU A 111 -11.27 3.70 -1.41
CA LEU A 111 -12.72 3.47 -1.48
C LEU A 111 -13.45 4.59 -2.26
N ARG A 112 -12.96 5.83 -2.19
CA ARG A 112 -13.54 6.97 -2.90
C ARG A 112 -13.28 6.90 -4.40
N ASP A 113 -12.08 6.48 -4.80
CA ASP A 113 -11.58 6.66 -6.17
C ASP A 113 -11.58 5.36 -6.97
N LYS A 114 -11.42 4.21 -6.30
CA LYS A 114 -11.23 2.87 -6.87
C LYS A 114 -12.13 1.79 -6.26
N GLY A 115 -12.98 2.14 -5.30
CA GLY A 115 -13.88 1.19 -4.64
C GLY A 115 -15.11 0.74 -5.47
N PHE A 116 -15.22 1.21 -6.71
CA PHE A 116 -16.32 0.88 -7.61
C PHE A 116 -15.78 0.21 -8.86
N LEU A 117 -16.45 -0.85 -9.33
CA LEU A 117 -16.08 -1.57 -10.54
C LEU A 117 -16.19 -0.68 -11.79
N ILE A 118 -17.21 0.18 -11.79
CA ILE A 118 -17.45 1.19 -12.83
C ILE A 118 -17.38 2.58 -12.20
N SER A 119 -16.81 3.55 -12.92
CA SER A 119 -16.71 4.92 -12.43
C SER A 119 -18.11 5.56 -12.36
N VAL A 120 -18.58 5.83 -11.14
CA VAL A 120 -19.88 6.46 -10.91
C VAL A 120 -19.69 7.98 -10.81
N PRO A 121 -20.44 8.79 -11.58
CA PRO A 121 -20.37 10.25 -11.51
C PRO A 121 -20.52 10.77 -10.06
N GLY A 122 -19.71 11.78 -9.70
CA GLY A 122 -19.70 12.34 -8.33
C GLY A 122 -21.08 12.79 -7.84
N ARG A 123 -21.87 13.41 -8.73
CA ARG A 123 -23.25 13.84 -8.45
C ARG A 123 -24.17 12.68 -8.05
N TRP A 124 -24.02 11.52 -8.68
CA TRP A 124 -24.83 10.33 -8.34
C TRP A 124 -24.46 9.78 -6.97
N ARG A 125 -23.16 9.75 -6.65
CA ARG A 125 -22.68 9.33 -5.32
C ARG A 125 -23.19 10.25 -4.22
N GLU A 126 -23.18 11.56 -4.47
CA GLU A 126 -23.70 12.55 -3.52
C GLU A 126 -25.21 12.39 -3.30
N LEU A 127 -25.99 12.24 -4.38
CA LEU A 127 -27.43 11.98 -4.30
C LEU A 127 -27.72 10.68 -3.52
N HIS A 128 -26.99 9.61 -3.82
CA HIS A 128 -27.10 8.34 -3.11
C HIS A 128 -26.79 8.49 -1.61
N ALA A 129 -25.71 9.21 -1.26
CA ALA A 129 -25.34 9.45 0.12
C ALA A 129 -26.40 10.28 0.89
N ARG A 130 -26.95 11.33 0.26
CA ARG A 130 -28.03 12.15 0.83
C ARG A 130 -29.31 11.34 1.01
N GLY A 131 -29.70 10.53 0.02
CA GLY A 131 -30.87 9.66 0.12
C GLY A 131 -30.71 8.58 1.20
N GLN A 132 -29.55 7.93 1.28
CA GLN A 132 -29.27 6.99 2.37
C GLN A 132 -29.32 7.63 3.75
N LYS A 133 -28.87 8.89 3.89
CA LYS A 133 -28.99 9.63 5.15
C LYS A 133 -30.46 9.81 5.54
N LEU A 134 -31.31 10.28 4.63
CA LEU A 134 -32.74 10.46 4.87
C LEU A 134 -33.45 9.14 5.21
N LEU A 135 -33.11 8.03 4.54
CA LEU A 135 -33.65 6.71 4.85
C LEU A 135 -33.24 6.24 6.26
N ARG A 136 -32.01 6.53 6.70
CA ARG A 136 -31.56 6.21 8.07
C ARG A 136 -32.24 7.07 9.13
N GLU A 137 -32.69 8.27 8.76
CA GLU A 137 -33.51 9.16 9.61
C GLU A 137 -34.99 8.71 9.66
N GLY A 138 -35.35 7.59 9.00
CA GLY A 138 -36.69 7.00 9.03
C GLY A 138 -37.67 7.64 8.05
N GLN A 139 -37.20 8.45 7.11
CA GLN A 139 -38.05 9.09 6.10
C GLN A 139 -38.53 8.04 5.09
N PRO A 140 -39.84 8.01 4.74
CA PRO A 140 -40.34 7.11 3.72
C PRO A 140 -39.76 7.44 2.35
N LEU A 141 -39.62 6.43 1.48
CA LEU A 141 -38.99 6.57 0.16
C LEU A 141 -39.62 7.70 -0.67
N ALA A 142 -40.94 7.83 -0.66
CA ALA A 142 -41.65 8.87 -1.42
C ALA A 142 -41.26 10.30 -0.98
N GLU A 143 -41.16 10.55 0.34
CA GLU A 143 -40.77 11.85 0.87
C GLU A 143 -39.29 12.15 0.57
N MET A 144 -38.43 11.13 0.68
CA MET A 144 -37.02 11.24 0.29
C MET A 144 -36.87 11.63 -1.20
N LEU A 145 -37.61 10.97 -2.09
CA LEU A 145 -37.59 11.26 -3.53
C LEU A 145 -38.07 12.69 -3.81
N GLY A 146 -39.15 13.13 -3.13
CA GLY A 146 -39.66 14.49 -3.23
C GLY A 146 -38.63 15.55 -2.79
N ARG A 147 -37.95 15.33 -1.66
CA ARG A 147 -36.90 16.23 -1.15
C ARG A 147 -35.67 16.31 -2.07
N LEU A 148 -35.34 15.20 -2.74
CA LEU A 148 -34.21 15.13 -3.67
C LEU A 148 -34.58 15.59 -5.10
N GLY A 149 -35.87 15.72 -5.41
CA GLY A 149 -36.36 16.09 -6.73
C GLY A 149 -36.04 15.06 -7.81
N ILE A 150 -36.08 13.77 -7.49
CA ILE A 150 -35.72 12.66 -8.40
C ILE A 150 -36.86 11.66 -8.55
N SER A 151 -37.00 11.05 -9.73
CA SER A 151 -37.95 9.96 -9.95
C SER A 151 -37.52 8.66 -9.27
N ALA A 152 -38.47 7.77 -9.01
CA ALA A 152 -38.19 6.45 -8.45
C ALA A 152 -37.27 5.62 -9.37
N ASP A 153 -37.45 5.72 -10.68
CA ASP A 153 -36.62 5.03 -11.68
C ASP A 153 -35.18 5.52 -11.63
N ARG A 154 -34.99 6.83 -11.56
CA ARG A 154 -33.66 7.43 -11.45
C ARG A 154 -32.97 7.05 -10.15
N TRP A 155 -33.72 6.97 -9.05
CA TRP A 155 -33.19 6.48 -7.78
C TRP A 155 -32.76 5.00 -7.85
N ARG A 156 -33.54 4.15 -8.55
CA ARG A 156 -33.16 2.76 -8.80
C ARG A 156 -31.85 2.65 -9.59
N GLU A 157 -31.71 3.41 -10.69
CA GLU A 157 -30.47 3.47 -11.47
C GLU A 157 -29.27 3.90 -10.62
N ILE A 158 -29.44 4.97 -9.84
CA ILE A 158 -28.39 5.49 -8.96
C ILE A 158 -28.01 4.43 -7.92
N THR A 159 -28.99 3.76 -7.32
CA THR A 159 -28.75 2.72 -6.31
C THR A 159 -28.03 1.52 -6.91
N GLN A 160 -28.43 1.07 -8.10
CA GLN A 160 -27.79 -0.04 -8.79
C GLN A 160 -26.35 0.30 -9.20
N ALA A 161 -26.12 1.49 -9.78
CA ALA A 161 -24.77 1.94 -10.11
C ALA A 161 -23.90 2.05 -8.85
N CYS A 162 -24.47 2.57 -7.76
CA CYS A 162 -23.80 2.69 -6.47
C CYS A 162 -23.75 1.38 -5.67
N SER A 163 -24.28 0.24 -6.13
CA SER A 163 -24.22 -1.05 -5.43
C SER A 163 -23.14 -1.99 -5.98
N VAL A 164 -22.71 -1.80 -7.23
CA VAL A 164 -21.63 -2.60 -7.82
C VAL A 164 -20.31 -2.32 -7.09
N ARG A 165 -19.66 -3.37 -6.61
CA ARG A 165 -18.40 -3.32 -5.86
C ARG A 165 -17.34 -4.17 -6.53
N VAL A 166 -16.08 -3.87 -6.23
CA VAL A 166 -14.96 -4.74 -6.57
C VAL A 166 -15.05 -5.99 -5.70
N VAL A 167 -15.26 -7.15 -6.33
CA VAL A 167 -15.20 -8.47 -5.69
C VAL A 167 -13.81 -9.03 -5.95
N ALA A 168 -13.13 -9.54 -4.92
CA ALA A 168 -11.87 -10.26 -5.13
C ALA A 168 -12.12 -11.48 -6.00
N PHE A 169 -11.24 -11.68 -6.98
CA PHE A 169 -11.11 -12.98 -7.62
C PHE A 169 -10.20 -13.85 -6.76
N PRO A 170 -10.65 -15.03 -6.31
CA PRO A 170 -9.74 -15.96 -5.67
C PRO A 170 -8.69 -16.36 -6.70
N VAL A 171 -7.44 -15.95 -6.48
CA VAL A 171 -6.31 -16.47 -7.23
C VAL A 171 -6.04 -17.86 -6.68
N THR A 172 -6.60 -18.88 -7.30
CA THR A 172 -6.18 -20.26 -7.08
C THR A 172 -4.74 -20.37 -7.58
N SER A 173 -3.78 -20.24 -6.67
CA SER A 173 -2.42 -20.69 -6.96
C SER A 173 -2.51 -22.19 -7.23
N PRO A 174 -1.97 -22.70 -8.35
CA PRO A 174 -1.84 -24.14 -8.52
C PRO A 174 -1.02 -24.64 -7.33
N ALA A 175 -1.57 -25.63 -6.62
CA ALA A 175 -0.88 -26.30 -5.54
C ALA A 175 0.48 -26.77 -6.05
N GLU A 176 1.57 -26.23 -5.48
CA GLU A 176 2.87 -26.89 -5.55
C GLU A 176 2.65 -28.30 -4.99
N SER A 177 2.68 -29.26 -5.91
CA SER A 177 2.63 -30.68 -5.61
C SER A 177 4.06 -31.07 -5.26
N ASP A 178 4.35 -31.18 -3.97
CA ASP A 178 5.51 -31.92 -3.46
C ASP A 178 5.26 -33.44 -3.59
#